data_AF-A0A321LNH5-F1
#
_entry.id   AF-A0A321LNH5-F1
#
_cell.length_a   1.000
_cell.length_b   1.000
_cell.length_c   1.000
_cell.angle_alpha   90.00
_cell.angle_beta   90.00
_cell.angle_gamma   90.00
#
_symmetry.space_group_name_H-M   'P 1'
#
loop_
_entity.id
_entity.type
_entity.pdbx_description
1 polymer ?
#
loop_
_entity_poly.entity_id
_entity_poly.type
_entity_poly.pdbx_seq_one_letter_code
_entity_poly.pdbx_strand_id
1 'polypeptide(L)'
;MLNRRQTGFSMLEVMVVVALVLIVSALAVPMMSRTIANYRLDAGGHSTTSVIQQARLLAVKTNQVYYVNTDTSGTPGFVYLRPDTGARQTGDPSVAISNDLSFRTTGLPDHQQLDDYVQGTTSVLQTPGTTIGFTARGLPCIVSTTTPPCQQGVGFEWFMQSSTNNGWEAVTVTPAGRIKSWRLGQLDSTKAKCGYLACWL
;
A
#
# COMPACT_ATOMS: atom_id res chain seq x y z
N MET A 1 13.35 -67.44 -2.60
CA MET A 1 12.71 -66.33 -3.34
C MET A 1 11.59 -65.78 -2.46
N LEU A 2 11.79 -64.62 -1.82
CA LEU A 2 10.80 -64.02 -0.92
C LEU A 2 9.65 -63.45 -1.75
N ASN A 3 8.50 -64.12 -1.71
CA ASN A 3 7.28 -63.71 -2.39
C ASN A 3 6.71 -62.46 -1.71
N ARG A 4 7.01 -61.29 -2.27
CA ARG A 4 6.55 -59.99 -1.77
C ARG A 4 5.07 -59.84 -2.14
N ARG A 5 4.17 -60.14 -1.20
CA ARG A 5 2.73 -59.90 -1.38
C ARG A 5 2.50 -58.41 -1.64
N GLN A 6 2.07 -58.06 -2.85
CA GLN A 6 1.58 -56.73 -3.16
C GLN A 6 0.18 -56.60 -2.57
N THR A 7 0.04 -55.82 -1.50
CA THR A 7 -1.25 -55.40 -0.96
C THR A 7 -1.71 -54.18 -1.73
N GLY A 8 -2.76 -54.33 -2.54
CA GLY A 8 -3.43 -53.21 -3.22
C GLY A 8 -4.32 -52.41 -2.26
N PHE A 9 -4.57 -51.15 -2.59
CA PHE A 9 -5.50 -50.28 -1.87
C PHE A 9 -6.96 -50.70 -2.13
N SER A 10 -7.79 -50.72 -1.08
CA SER A 10 -9.23 -50.94 -1.24
C SER A 10 -9.90 -49.73 -1.90
N MET A 11 -10.93 -49.94 -2.72
CA MET A 11 -11.71 -48.81 -3.30
C MET A 11 -12.29 -47.90 -2.21
N LEU A 12 -12.67 -48.47 -1.05
CA LEU A 12 -13.16 -47.70 0.09
C LEU A 12 -12.05 -46.83 0.70
N GLU A 13 -10.82 -47.33 0.77
CA GLU A 13 -9.68 -46.58 1.28
C GLU A 13 -9.36 -45.38 0.38
N VAL A 14 -9.39 -45.57 -0.94
CA VAL A 14 -9.23 -44.46 -1.91
C VAL A 14 -10.35 -43.42 -1.74
N MET A 15 -11.61 -43.85 -1.55
CA MET A 15 -12.72 -42.91 -1.32
C MET A 15 -12.55 -42.09 -0.05
N VAL A 16 -12.11 -42.72 1.05
CA VAL A 16 -11.86 -42.02 2.32
C VAL A 16 -10.71 -41.02 2.17
N VAL A 17 -9.61 -41.41 1.52
CA VAL A 17 -8.47 -40.51 1.28
C VAL A 17 -8.87 -39.32 0.43
N VAL A 18 -9.62 -39.53 -0.66
CA VAL A 18 -10.12 -38.44 -1.50
C VAL A 18 -11.04 -37.51 -0.72
N ALA A 19 -11.94 -38.05 0.12
CA ALA A 19 -12.80 -37.23 0.98
C ALA A 19 -11.98 -36.37 1.95
N LEU A 20 -10.94 -36.92 2.58
CA LEU A 20 -10.05 -36.18 3.48
C LEU A 20 -9.27 -35.08 2.74
N VAL A 21 -8.74 -35.38 1.55
CA VAL A 21 -8.02 -34.39 0.73
C VAL A 21 -8.95 -33.23 0.33
N LEU A 22 -10.20 -33.51 -0.04
CA LEU A 22 -11.18 -32.47 -0.37
C LEU A 22 -11.49 -31.58 0.83
N ILE A 23 -11.66 -32.16 2.02
CA ILE A 23 -11.91 -31.39 3.25
C ILE A 23 -10.72 -30.48 3.58
N VAL A 24 -9.49 -31.00 3.53
CA VAL A 24 -8.29 -30.21 3.81
C VAL A 24 -8.10 -29.11 2.76
N SER A 25 -8.32 -29.41 1.48
CA SER A 25 -8.20 -28.45 0.38
C SER A 25 -9.22 -27.31 0.52
N ALA A 26 -10.45 -27.63 0.93
CA ALA A 26 -11.51 -26.64 1.14
C ALA A 26 -11.15 -25.61 2.23
N LEU A 27 -10.38 -26.01 3.25
CA LEU A 27 -9.90 -25.10 4.30
C LEU A 27 -8.63 -24.34 3.90
N ALA A 28 -7.74 -24.96 3.12
CA ALA A 28 -6.46 -24.38 2.75
C ALA A 28 -6.58 -23.21 1.76
N VAL A 29 -7.44 -23.34 0.75
CA VAL A 29 -7.62 -22.33 -0.31
C VAL A 29 -7.98 -20.94 0.22
N PRO A 30 -9.03 -20.74 1.06
CA PRO A 30 -9.37 -19.41 1.55
C PRO A 30 -8.28 -18.78 2.42
N MET A 31 -7.51 -19.59 3.15
CA MET A 31 -6.37 -19.13 3.96
C MET A 31 -5.23 -18.61 3.09
N MET A 32 -4.91 -19.30 1.99
CA MET A 32 -3.89 -18.85 1.03
C MET A 32 -4.30 -17.55 0.35
N SER A 33 -5.56 -17.43 -0.10
CA SER A 33 -6.05 -16.19 -0.74
C SER A 33 -5.92 -14.96 0.16
N ARG A 34 -6.25 -15.09 1.45
CA ARG A 34 -6.08 -13.99 2.43
C ARG A 34 -4.61 -13.63 2.63
N THR A 35 -3.72 -14.62 2.66
CA THR A 35 -2.28 -14.43 2.84
C THR A 35 -1.67 -13.69 1.65
N ILE A 36 -2.06 -14.07 0.42
CA ILE A 36 -1.62 -13.39 -0.80
C ILE A 36 -2.11 -11.94 -0.83
N ALA A 37 -3.37 -11.69 -0.51
CA ALA A 37 -3.92 -10.33 -0.47
C ALA A 37 -3.18 -9.45 0.55
N ASN A 38 -2.86 -10.00 1.73
CA ASN A 38 -2.05 -9.31 2.74
C ASN A 38 -0.63 -9.02 2.26
N TYR A 39 0.01 -9.97 1.57
CA TYR A 39 1.35 -9.78 1.02
C TYR A 39 1.36 -8.71 -0.08
N ARG A 40 0.34 -8.70 -0.94
CA ARG A 40 0.20 -7.69 -1.99
C ARG A 40 -0.02 -6.30 -1.42
N LEU A 41 -0.85 -6.18 -0.40
CA LEU A 41 -1.07 -4.94 0.33
C LEU A 41 0.29 -4.38 0.83
N ASP A 42 1.01 -5.19 1.62
CA ASP A 42 2.32 -4.84 2.18
C ASP A 42 3.35 -4.45 1.10
N ALA A 43 3.43 -5.24 0.03
CA ALA A 43 4.27 -4.92 -1.12
C ALA A 43 3.85 -3.61 -1.81
N GLY A 44 2.55 -3.32 -1.89
CA GLY A 44 1.99 -2.09 -2.43
C GLY A 44 2.38 -0.86 -1.63
N GLY A 45 2.30 -0.91 -0.29
CA GLY A 45 2.77 0.17 0.56
C GLY A 45 4.28 0.38 0.47
N HIS A 46 5.07 -0.68 0.61
CA HIS A 46 6.53 -0.58 0.52
C HIS A 46 7.00 -0.07 -0.86
N SER A 47 6.42 -0.56 -1.95
CA SER A 47 6.78 -0.11 -3.29
C SER A 47 6.39 1.36 -3.54
N THR A 48 5.26 1.81 -2.98
CA THR A 48 4.87 3.21 -2.97
C THR A 48 5.85 4.07 -2.15
N THR A 49 6.25 3.61 -0.96
CA THR A 49 7.26 4.32 -0.16
C THR A 49 8.61 4.44 -0.87
N SER A 50 9.04 3.38 -1.57
CA SER A 50 10.28 3.37 -2.36
C SER A 50 10.24 4.41 -3.48
N VAL A 51 9.11 4.53 -4.18
CA VAL A 51 8.91 5.54 -5.23
C VAL A 51 8.92 6.95 -4.66
N ILE A 52 8.28 7.17 -3.51
CA ILE A 52 8.28 8.48 -2.83
C ILE A 52 9.70 8.83 -2.37
N GLN A 53 10.45 7.87 -1.82
CA GLN A 53 11.86 8.06 -1.45
C GLN A 53 12.71 8.38 -2.67
N GLN A 54 12.49 7.68 -3.78
CA GLN A 54 13.17 7.96 -5.05
C GLN A 54 12.86 9.38 -5.55
N ALA A 55 11.63 9.87 -5.40
CA ALA A 55 11.26 11.22 -5.80
C ALA A 55 12.02 12.28 -5.01
N ARG A 56 12.16 12.07 -3.69
CA ARG A 56 12.98 12.91 -2.83
C ARG A 56 14.46 12.92 -3.28
N LEU A 57 15.02 11.75 -3.58
CA LEU A 57 16.41 11.64 -4.04
C LEU A 57 16.62 12.31 -5.40
N LEU A 58 15.69 12.14 -6.34
CA LEU A 58 15.76 12.78 -7.65
C LEU A 58 15.63 14.29 -7.55
N ALA A 59 14.72 14.80 -6.72
CA ALA A 59 14.56 16.24 -6.49
C ALA A 59 15.86 16.90 -6.02
N VAL A 60 16.54 16.26 -5.05
CA VAL A 60 17.83 16.74 -4.55
C VAL A 60 18.93 16.59 -5.60
N LYS A 61 18.97 15.46 -6.31
CA LYS A 61 20.00 15.16 -7.32
C LYS A 61 19.97 16.13 -8.50
N THR A 62 18.79 16.47 -9.01
CA THR A 62 18.64 17.34 -10.18
C THR A 62 18.49 18.82 -9.82
N ASN A 63 18.43 19.14 -8.51
CA ASN A 63 18.13 20.47 -8.01
C ASN A 63 16.82 21.04 -8.60
N GLN A 64 15.82 20.18 -8.80
CA GLN A 64 14.50 20.52 -9.33
C GLN A 64 13.39 19.88 -8.48
N VAL A 65 12.17 20.36 -8.63
CA VAL A 65 11.01 19.72 -7.98
C VAL A 65 10.70 18.43 -8.71
N TYR A 66 10.46 17.35 -7.97
CA TYR A 66 9.92 16.10 -8.52
C TYR A 66 8.58 15.80 -7.86
N TYR A 67 7.61 15.46 -8.68
CA TYR A 67 6.26 15.14 -8.31
C TYR A 67 6.02 13.63 -8.31
N VAL A 68 5.22 13.16 -7.36
CA VAL A 68 4.72 11.79 -7.31
C VAL A 68 3.23 11.84 -7.63
N ASN A 69 2.85 11.09 -8.64
CA ASN A 69 1.49 11.01 -9.14
C ASN A 69 1.02 9.57 -9.15
N THR A 70 -0.29 9.39 -9.03
CA THR A 70 -0.94 8.09 -9.15
C THR A 70 -1.78 8.07 -10.43
N ASP A 71 -1.53 7.11 -11.30
CA ASP A 71 -2.39 6.79 -12.43
C ASP A 71 -3.24 5.58 -12.05
N THR A 72 -4.52 5.82 -11.77
CA THR A 72 -5.50 4.77 -11.47
C THR A 72 -6.43 4.49 -12.66
N SER A 73 -6.14 5.06 -13.84
CA SER A 73 -6.95 4.88 -15.05
C SER A 73 -6.63 3.56 -15.77
N GLY A 74 -5.40 3.06 -15.61
CA GLY A 74 -4.96 1.76 -16.08
C GLY A 74 -5.11 0.65 -15.03
N THR A 75 -5.19 -0.59 -15.51
CA THR A 75 -5.14 -1.81 -14.68
C THR A 75 -3.93 -2.64 -15.12
N PRO A 76 -2.84 -2.74 -14.32
CA PRO A 76 -2.65 -2.18 -12.98
C PRO A 76 -2.52 -0.65 -12.96
N GLY A 77 -2.87 -0.05 -11.82
CA GLY A 77 -2.57 1.35 -11.55
C GLY A 77 -1.07 1.54 -11.30
N PHE A 78 -0.56 2.74 -11.53
CA PHE A 78 0.85 3.08 -11.36
C PHE A 78 1.04 4.25 -10.39
N VAL A 79 2.10 4.20 -9.60
CA VAL A 79 2.69 5.40 -8.97
C VAL A 79 3.91 5.78 -9.77
N TYR A 80 4.00 7.02 -10.22
CA TYR A 80 5.06 7.47 -11.10
C TYR A 80 5.64 8.82 -10.66
N LEU A 81 6.87 9.06 -11.09
CA LEU A 81 7.64 10.26 -10.77
C LEU A 81 7.85 11.11 -12.02
N ARG A 82 7.67 12.42 -11.89
CA ARG A 82 7.92 13.37 -12.98
C ARG A 82 8.43 14.72 -12.47
N PRO A 83 9.21 15.46 -13.27
CA PRO A 83 9.60 16.83 -12.93
C PRO A 83 8.47 17.87 -13.13
N ASP A 84 7.34 17.45 -13.70
CA ASP A 84 6.13 18.24 -13.95
C ASP A 84 4.87 17.48 -13.48
N THR A 85 3.71 18.15 -13.55
CA THR A 85 2.40 17.58 -13.16
C THR A 85 1.69 16.89 -14.32
N GLY A 86 2.42 16.56 -15.38
CA GLY A 86 1.90 15.88 -16.57
C GLY A 86 1.53 14.43 -16.30
N ALA A 87 0.80 13.83 -17.25
CA ALA A 87 0.50 12.40 -17.23
C ALA A 87 1.77 11.55 -17.42
N ARG A 88 1.71 10.29 -16.99
CA ARG A 88 2.81 9.33 -17.13
C ARG A 88 3.25 9.16 -18.59
N GLN A 89 4.56 9.19 -18.83
CA GLN A 89 5.20 8.92 -20.11
C GLN A 89 6.06 7.65 -20.05
N THR A 90 6.37 7.10 -21.23
CA THR A 90 7.28 5.95 -21.34
C THR A 90 8.68 6.37 -20.90
N GLY A 91 9.25 5.63 -19.93
CA GLY A 91 10.55 5.94 -19.34
C GLY A 91 10.49 6.63 -17.98
N ASP A 92 9.30 7.08 -17.54
CA ASP A 92 9.14 7.65 -16.21
C ASP A 92 9.36 6.58 -15.13
N PRO A 93 10.17 6.87 -14.08
CA PRO A 93 10.31 5.98 -12.94
C PRO A 93 8.92 5.73 -12.36
N SER A 94 8.53 4.46 -12.29
CA SER A 94 7.19 4.08 -11.88
C SER A 94 7.15 2.69 -11.26
N VAL A 95 6.17 2.49 -10.38
CA VAL A 95 5.85 1.22 -9.74
C VAL A 95 4.42 0.88 -10.10
N ALA A 96 4.22 -0.37 -10.51
CA ALA A 96 2.88 -0.93 -10.69
C ALA A 96 2.31 -1.35 -9.33
N ILE A 97 1.04 -1.05 -9.10
CA ILE A 97 0.28 -1.47 -7.94
C ILE A 97 -0.59 -2.66 -8.34
N SER A 98 -0.78 -3.61 -7.43
CA SER A 98 -1.61 -4.78 -7.73
C SER A 98 -3.06 -4.40 -8.02
N ASN A 99 -3.71 -5.13 -8.94
CA ASN A 99 -5.08 -4.85 -9.35
C ASN A 99 -6.12 -4.95 -8.21
N ASP A 100 -5.82 -5.73 -7.17
CA ASP A 100 -6.70 -5.83 -6.01
C ASP A 100 -6.59 -4.65 -5.05
N LEU A 101 -5.56 -3.80 -5.20
CA LEU A 101 -5.35 -2.62 -4.38
C LEU A 101 -5.93 -1.39 -5.06
N SER A 102 -6.59 -0.57 -4.26
CA SER A 102 -7.09 0.73 -4.67
C SER A 102 -6.70 1.78 -3.64
N PHE A 103 -6.31 2.96 -4.11
CA PHE A 103 -6.17 4.08 -3.20
C PHE A 103 -7.55 4.64 -2.84
N ARG A 104 -7.73 5.00 -1.58
CA ARG A 104 -9.01 5.47 -1.03
C ARG A 104 -8.85 6.81 -0.35
N THR A 105 -9.96 7.54 -0.34
CA THR A 105 -10.08 8.93 0.13
C THR A 105 -11.28 9.11 1.06
N THR A 106 -12.18 8.13 1.07
CA THR A 106 -13.44 8.11 1.78
C THR A 106 -13.63 6.72 2.40
N GLY A 107 -14.42 6.63 3.46
CA GLY A 107 -14.62 5.38 4.20
C GLY A 107 -13.33 4.87 4.86
N LEU A 108 -12.43 5.80 5.20
CA LEU A 108 -11.16 5.48 5.84
C LEU A 108 -11.42 4.97 7.27
N PRO A 109 -10.63 4.00 7.75
CA PRO A 109 -10.56 3.69 9.17
C PRO A 109 -10.08 4.91 9.97
N ASP A 110 -10.28 4.89 11.29
CA ASP A 110 -9.69 5.90 12.17
C ASP A 110 -8.19 6.03 11.89
N HIS A 111 -7.70 7.25 11.67
CA HIS A 111 -6.33 7.54 11.27
C HIS A 111 -5.67 8.59 12.16
N GLN A 112 -6.25 8.88 13.32
CA GLN A 112 -5.71 9.86 14.26
C GLN A 112 -4.26 9.57 14.67
N GLN A 113 -3.88 8.28 14.75
CA GLN A 113 -2.49 7.89 15.01
C GLN A 113 -1.52 8.39 13.93
N LEU A 114 -1.95 8.30 12.67
CA LEU A 114 -1.17 8.75 11.52
C LEU A 114 -1.11 10.28 11.53
N ASP A 115 -2.25 10.94 11.76
CA ASP A 115 -2.33 12.39 11.83
C ASP A 115 -1.35 12.94 12.89
N ASP A 116 -1.34 12.35 14.09
CA ASP A 116 -0.42 12.72 15.18
C ASP A 116 1.05 12.47 14.82
N TYR A 117 1.34 11.40 14.08
CA TYR A 117 2.69 11.12 13.59
C TYR A 117 3.14 12.14 12.52
N VAL A 118 2.21 12.59 11.67
CA VAL A 118 2.47 13.53 10.58
C VAL A 118 2.53 14.97 11.07
N GLN A 119 1.86 15.32 12.17
CA GLN A 119 1.68 16.68 12.66
C GLN A 119 2.99 17.45 12.91
N GLY A 120 3.33 18.24 11.89
CA GLY A 120 4.16 19.44 11.95
C GLY A 120 3.51 20.51 11.07
N THR A 121 2.43 21.13 11.55
CA THR A 121 1.74 22.31 11.00
C THR A 121 1.04 22.16 9.63
N THR A 122 -0.29 22.28 9.64
CA THR A 122 -1.20 22.60 8.51
C THR A 122 -1.38 21.59 7.36
N SER A 123 -2.59 21.02 7.33
CA SER A 123 -3.26 20.35 6.20
C SER A 123 -2.64 19.06 5.68
N VAL A 124 -3.03 17.94 6.30
CA VAL A 124 -2.89 16.60 5.72
C VAL A 124 -3.77 16.53 4.47
N LEU A 125 -3.17 16.59 3.29
CA LEU A 125 -3.90 16.28 2.06
C LEU A 125 -4.05 14.78 1.95
N GLN A 126 -5.21 14.30 2.35
CA GLN A 126 -5.73 13.01 1.94
C GLN A 126 -6.16 13.17 0.49
N THR A 127 -5.55 12.44 -0.43
CA THR A 127 -6.22 11.73 -1.54
C THR A 127 -5.20 11.31 -2.61
N PRO A 128 -5.19 10.04 -3.09
CA PRO A 128 -4.81 9.76 -4.48
C PRO A 128 -5.52 10.74 -5.44
N GLY A 129 -4.78 11.62 -6.08
CA GLY A 129 -5.31 12.65 -6.99
C GLY A 129 -4.80 14.05 -6.72
N THR A 130 -4.23 14.31 -5.54
CA THR A 130 -3.40 15.50 -5.34
C THR A 130 -1.95 15.15 -5.66
N THR A 131 -1.38 15.83 -6.64
CA THR A 131 0.03 15.69 -6.97
C THR A 131 0.86 16.19 -5.80
N ILE A 132 1.50 15.26 -5.10
CA ILE A 132 2.51 15.56 -4.10
C ILE A 132 3.87 15.73 -4.79
N GLY A 133 4.82 16.37 -4.14
CA GLY A 133 6.17 16.48 -4.66
C GLY A 133 7.21 16.70 -3.57
N PHE A 134 8.47 16.72 -4.01
CA PHE A 134 9.62 17.07 -3.21
C PHE A 134 10.36 18.19 -3.90
N THR A 135 10.77 19.17 -3.12
CA THR A 135 11.59 20.27 -3.62
C THR A 135 13.06 19.90 -3.69
N ALA A 136 13.87 20.75 -4.33
CA ALA A 136 15.32 20.55 -4.44
C ALA A 136 16.05 20.39 -3.10
N ARG A 137 15.43 20.80 -1.99
CA ARG A 137 15.94 20.62 -0.62
C ARG A 137 15.49 19.31 0.04
N GLY A 138 14.76 18.47 -0.69
CA GLY A 138 14.21 17.20 -0.19
C GLY A 138 13.07 17.39 0.82
N LEU A 139 12.45 18.57 0.85
CA LEU A 139 11.26 18.86 1.67
C LEU A 139 10.00 18.51 0.87
N PRO A 140 9.00 17.87 1.51
CA PRO A 140 7.72 17.55 0.89
C PRO A 140 6.95 18.83 0.59
N CYS A 141 6.22 18.79 -0.51
CA CYS A 141 5.43 19.91 -0.97
C CYS A 141 4.21 19.43 -1.76
N ILE A 142 3.22 20.31 -1.94
CA ILE A 142 2.01 20.05 -2.72
C ILE A 142 1.86 21.06 -3.85
N VAL A 143 1.26 20.64 -4.96
CA VAL A 143 0.92 21.54 -6.06
C VAL A 143 -0.33 22.35 -5.69
N SER A 144 -0.20 23.68 -5.61
CA SER A 144 -1.36 24.57 -5.55
C SER A 144 -1.80 24.93 -6.96
N THR A 145 -3.11 24.96 -7.22
CA THR A 145 -3.70 25.31 -8.53
C THR A 145 -3.53 26.79 -8.90
N THR A 146 -3.07 27.63 -7.98
CA THR A 146 -3.09 29.10 -8.14
C THR A 146 -1.72 29.77 -8.29
N THR A 147 -0.59 29.08 -8.04
CA THR A 147 0.76 29.66 -8.27
C THR A 147 1.85 28.58 -8.21
N PRO A 148 2.65 28.35 -9.27
CA PRO A 148 3.91 27.62 -9.12
C PRO A 148 4.89 28.56 -8.40
N PRO A 149 5.29 28.27 -7.14
CA PRO A 149 5.97 27.04 -6.74
C PRO A 149 5.21 26.15 -5.72
N CYS A 150 5.66 24.89 -5.64
CA CYS A 150 5.18 23.86 -4.70
C CYS A 150 5.16 24.37 -3.25
N GLN A 151 4.01 24.28 -2.56
CA GLN A 151 3.84 24.75 -1.18
C GLN A 151 4.55 23.81 -0.21
N GLN A 152 5.47 24.34 0.60
CA GLN A 152 6.34 23.58 1.50
C GLN A 152 5.70 23.35 2.86
N GLY A 153 6.23 22.37 3.61
CA GLY A 153 5.90 22.20 5.03
C GLY A 153 4.59 21.46 5.26
N VAL A 154 4.11 20.73 4.27
CA VAL A 154 2.91 19.90 4.36
C VAL A 154 3.28 18.44 4.61
N GLY A 155 2.50 17.79 5.45
CA GLY A 155 2.49 16.34 5.58
C GLY A 155 1.37 15.75 4.74
N PHE A 156 1.53 14.51 4.28
CA PHE A 156 0.50 13.84 3.50
C PHE A 156 0.38 12.37 3.86
N GLU A 157 -0.84 11.84 3.65
CA GLU A 157 -1.23 10.49 4.00
C GLU A 157 -1.96 9.85 2.83
N TRP A 158 -1.48 8.69 2.42
CA TRP A 158 -2.07 7.90 1.34
C TRP A 158 -2.59 6.60 1.88
N PHE A 159 -3.86 6.31 1.62
CA PHE A 159 -4.50 5.08 2.06
C PHE A 159 -4.73 4.14 0.89
N MET A 160 -4.40 2.87 1.11
CA MET A 160 -4.59 1.76 0.20
C MET A 160 -5.49 0.72 0.86
N GLN A 161 -6.42 0.18 0.08
CA GLN A 161 -7.32 -0.87 0.50
C GLN A 161 -7.26 -2.03 -0.48
N SER A 162 -7.18 -3.26 0.04
CA SER A 162 -7.36 -4.46 -0.79
C SER A 162 -8.83 -4.84 -0.89
N SER A 163 -9.30 -5.03 -2.12
CA SER A 163 -10.63 -5.53 -2.45
C SER A 163 -10.85 -7.01 -2.11
N THR A 164 -9.78 -7.78 -1.89
CA THR A 164 -9.86 -9.22 -1.63
C THR A 164 -10.12 -9.54 -0.16
N ASN A 165 -9.54 -8.78 0.76
CA ASN A 165 -9.62 -9.04 2.19
C ASN A 165 -10.03 -7.80 3.03
N ASN A 166 -10.35 -6.68 2.39
CA ASN A 166 -10.67 -5.39 3.04
C ASN A 166 -9.58 -4.88 3.99
N GLY A 167 -8.34 -5.36 3.83
CA GLY A 167 -7.19 -4.88 4.58
C GLY A 167 -6.80 -3.46 4.17
N TRP A 168 -6.24 -2.72 5.12
CA TRP A 168 -5.82 -1.33 4.94
C TRP A 168 -4.34 -1.16 5.20
N GLU A 169 -3.73 -0.32 4.37
CA GLU A 169 -2.36 0.15 4.52
C GLU A 169 -2.31 1.63 4.23
N ALA A 170 -1.47 2.34 4.98
CA ALA A 170 -1.27 3.76 4.81
C ALA A 170 0.21 4.07 4.59
N VAL A 171 0.49 5.13 3.84
CA VAL A 171 1.81 5.69 3.67
C VAL A 171 1.74 7.13 4.13
N THR A 172 2.55 7.47 5.13
CA THR A 172 2.64 8.82 5.66
C THR A 172 3.95 9.46 5.27
N VAL A 173 3.92 10.75 5.00
CA VAL A 173 5.12 11.57 4.87
C VAL A 173 4.99 12.78 5.77
N THR A 174 5.93 12.91 6.71
CA THR A 174 5.95 14.06 7.61
C THR A 174 6.49 15.31 6.88
N PRO A 175 6.17 16.52 7.34
CA PRO A 175 6.75 17.78 6.82
C PRO A 175 8.28 17.82 6.79
N ALA A 176 8.94 16.99 7.61
CA ALA A 176 10.41 16.81 7.61
C ALA A 176 10.92 15.83 6.53
N GLY A 177 10.02 15.26 5.71
CA GLY A 177 10.32 14.28 4.67
C GLY A 177 10.56 12.86 5.19
N ARG A 178 10.08 12.51 6.40
CA ARG A 178 10.13 11.12 6.89
C ARG A 178 9.01 10.33 6.26
N ILE A 179 9.36 9.26 5.56
CA ILE A 179 8.41 8.40 4.83
C ILE A 179 8.28 7.09 5.60
N LYS A 180 7.05 6.68 5.92
CA LYS A 180 6.76 5.42 6.63
C LYS A 180 5.49 4.76 6.05
N SER A 181 5.55 3.45 5.83
CA SER A 181 4.37 2.60 5.60
C SER A 181 3.80 2.10 6.91
N TRP A 182 2.50 1.88 6.92
CA TRP A 182 1.73 1.49 8.08
C TRP A 182 0.69 0.47 7.69
N ARG A 183 0.58 -0.60 8.47
CA ARG A 183 -0.47 -1.57 8.29
C ARG A 183 -1.53 -1.45 9.36
N LEU A 184 -2.79 -1.51 8.97
CA LEU A 184 -3.88 -1.59 9.94
C LEU A 184 -3.85 -2.96 10.63
N GLY A 185 -3.52 -2.96 11.92
CA GLY A 185 -3.42 -4.16 12.74
C GLY A 185 -4.73 -4.56 13.40
N GLN A 186 -5.46 -3.60 13.99
CA GLN A 186 -6.75 -3.82 14.63
C GLN A 186 -7.63 -2.56 14.60
N LEU A 187 -8.95 -2.76 14.50
CA LEU A 187 -9.98 -1.76 14.78
C LEU A 187 -10.59 -2.12 16.14
N ASP A 188 -10.35 -1.33 17.17
CA ASP A 188 -10.95 -1.55 18.49
C ASP A 188 -11.44 -0.22 19.04
N SER A 189 -12.74 0.02 18.87
CA SER A 189 -13.41 1.22 19.38
C SER A 189 -13.57 1.24 20.91
N THR A 190 -13.19 0.16 21.61
CA THR A 190 -13.45 -0.02 23.05
C THR A 190 -12.20 -0.29 23.89
N LYS A 191 -11.09 -0.76 23.30
CA LYS A 191 -9.80 -0.92 23.97
C LYS A 191 -8.67 -0.50 23.03
N ALA A 192 -8.26 0.75 23.18
CA ALA A 192 -7.11 1.33 22.50
C ALA A 192 -5.80 0.64 22.93
N LYS A 193 -5.47 -0.55 22.38
CA LYS A 193 -4.21 -1.26 22.69
C LYS A 193 -2.97 -0.44 22.35
N CYS A 194 -3.08 0.49 21.40
CA CYS A 194 -2.03 1.43 20.99
C CYS A 194 -2.32 2.88 21.39
N GLY A 195 -3.36 3.15 22.19
CA GLY A 195 -3.78 4.52 22.53
C GLY A 195 -4.71 5.20 21.51
N TYR A 196 -5.05 4.53 20.39
CA TYR A 196 -5.94 5.00 19.32
C TYR A 196 -7.09 4.02 19.05
N LEU A 197 -8.17 4.46 18.38
CA LEU A 197 -9.32 3.61 18.03
C LEU A 197 -8.98 2.63 16.90
N ALA A 198 -8.01 2.98 16.06
CA ALA A 198 -7.36 2.09 15.11
C ALA A 198 -5.85 2.05 15.35
N CYS A 199 -5.27 0.86 15.31
CA CYS A 199 -3.83 0.67 15.44
C CYS A 199 -3.19 0.44 14.08
N TRP A 200 -2.35 1.39 13.69
CA TRP A 200 -1.47 1.37 12.55
C TRP A 200 -0.06 1.00 13.01
N LEU A 201 0.50 -0.08 12.45
CA LEU A 201 1.82 -0.62 12.82
C LEU A 201 2.83 -0.36 11.71
#